data_AF-A0A380TGW3-F1
#
_entry.id   AF-A0A380TGW3-F1
#
_cell.length_a   1.000
_cell.length_b   1.000
_cell.length_c   1.000
_cell.angle_alpha   90.00
_cell.angle_beta   90.00
_cell.angle_gamma   90.00
#
_symmetry.space_group_name_H-M   'P 1'
#
loop_
_entity.id
_entity.type
_entity.pdbx_description
1 polymer ?
#
loop_
_entity_poly.entity_id
_entity_poly.type
_entity_poly.pdbx_seq_one_letter_code
_entity_poly.pdbx_strand_id
1 'polypeptide(L)' 'MGVRLCRPSEVVLDILPNPQRSAFAKEDGELVVNAEGRRVL' A
#
# COMPACT_ATOMS: atom_id res chain seq x y z
N MET A 1 -13.65 12.10 -4.42
CA MET A 1 -12.22 12.18 -4.04
C MET A 1 -12.13 12.66 -2.61
N GLY A 2 -11.32 12.03 -1.78
CA GLY A 2 -11.18 12.34 -0.36
C GLY A 2 -9.74 12.69 0.01
N VAL A 3 -9.53 13.18 1.23
CA VAL A 3 -8.21 13.42 1.81
C VAL A 3 -8.05 12.55 3.06
N ARG A 4 -6.86 11.98 3.26
CA ARG A 4 -6.53 11.18 4.45
C ARG A 4 -5.08 11.43 4.85
N LEU A 5 -4.85 11.63 6.15
CA LEU A 5 -3.51 11.59 6.72
C LEU A 5 -3.05 10.12 6.78
N CYS A 6 -2.20 9.72 5.84
CA CYS A 6 -1.67 8.36 5.76
C CYS A 6 -0.36 8.27 6.55
N ARG A 7 -0.49 8.15 7.87
CA ARG A 7 0.61 7.82 8.77
C ARG A 7 0.20 6.57 9.57
N PRO A 8 0.75 5.39 9.25
CA PRO A 8 1.85 5.11 8.30
C PRO A 8 1.40 5.20 6.81
N SER A 9 2.34 5.14 5.86
CA SER A 9 2.07 5.50 4.44
C SER A 9 1.14 4.52 3.71
N GLU A 10 1.19 3.23 4.03
CA GLU A 10 0.39 2.14 3.44
C GLU A 10 -1.12 2.28 3.69
N VAL A 11 -1.50 3.12 4.63
CA VAL A 11 -2.87 3.54 4.91
C VAL A 11 -3.56 4.13 3.67
N VAL A 12 -2.78 4.67 2.71
CA VAL A 12 -3.32 5.16 1.43
C VAL A 12 -3.97 4.04 0.61
N LEU A 13 -3.51 2.79 0.76
CA LEU A 13 -4.00 1.65 -0.01
C LEU A 13 -5.45 1.29 0.30
N ASP A 14 -6.00 1.74 1.44
CA ASP A 14 -7.42 1.53 1.78
C ASP A 14 -8.37 2.44 0.97
N ILE A 15 -7.86 3.55 0.42
CA ILE A 15 -8.69 4.59 -0.23
C ILE A 15 -8.44 4.69 -1.74
N LEU A 16 -7.51 3.92 -2.29
CA LEU A 16 -7.31 3.83 -3.73
C LEU A 16 -8.45 3.03 -4.36
N PRO A 17 -9.07 3.51 -5.46
CA PRO A 17 -10.17 2.81 -6.11
C PRO A 17 -9.74 1.52 -6.82
N ASN A 18 -8.44 1.38 -7.09
CA ASN A 18 -7.85 0.22 -7.73
C ASN A 18 -6.82 -0.42 -6.80
N PRO A 19 -6.69 -1.76 -6.83
CA PRO A 19 -5.66 -2.45 -6.07
C PRO A 19 -4.26 -2.14 -6.62
N GLN A 20 -3.24 -2.46 -5.83
CA GLN A 20 -1.86 -2.43 -6.32
C GLN A 20 -1.67 -3.44 -7.46
N ARG A 21 -0.94 -3.01 -8.50
CA ARG A 21 -0.73 -3.79 -9.73
C ARG A 21 0.46 -4.73 -9.64
N SER A 22 1.35 -4.51 -8.68
CA SER A 22 2.58 -5.26 -8.46
C SER A 22 2.94 -5.24 -6.97
N ALA A 23 3.97 -5.97 -6.59
CA ALA A 23 4.58 -5.88 -5.27
C ALA A 23 4.97 -4.42 -4.96
N PHE A 24 4.83 -4.05 -3.70
CA PHE A 24 5.13 -2.71 -3.22
C PHE A 24 5.99 -2.81 -1.96
N ALA A 25 7.23 -2.32 -2.07
CA ALA A 25 8.15 -2.14 -0.96
C ALA A 25 8.37 -0.64 -0.71
N LYS A 26 8.48 -0.25 0.56
CA LYS A 26 8.85 1.11 0.97
C LYS A 26 10.34 1.36 0.70
N GLU A 27 10.75 2.62 0.86
CA GLU A 27 12.14 3.04 0.64
C GLU A 27 13.15 2.35 1.60
N ASP A 28 12.70 1.98 2.80
CA ASP A 28 13.48 1.23 3.78
C ASP A 28 13.50 -0.29 3.53
N GLY A 29 12.85 -0.76 2.46
CA GLY A 29 12.76 -2.17 2.10
C GLY A 29 11.61 -2.93 2.77
N GLU A 30 10.77 -2.28 3.57
CA GLU A 30 9.58 -2.92 4.14
C GLU A 30 8.60 -3.34 3.02
N LEU A 31 8.36 -4.65 2.88
CA LEU A 31 7.42 -5.18 1.91
C LEU A 31 5.98 -5.06 2.42
N VAL A 32 5.18 -4.18 1.81
CA VAL A 32 3.79 -3.92 2.20
C VAL A 32 2.81 -4.79 1.40
N VAL A 33 3.08 -4.98 0.10
CA VAL A 33 2.27 -5.81 -0.81
C VAL A 33 3.18 -6.82 -1.50
N ASN A 34 2.83 -8.10 -1.45
CA ASN A 34 3.60 -9.18 -2.08
C ASN A 34 3.32 -9.30 -3.60
N ALA A 35 4.02 -10.22 -4.27
CA ALA A 35 3.86 -10.46 -5.70
C ALA A 35 2.47 -11.02 -6.09
N GLU A 36 1.72 -11.58 -5.15
CA GLU A 36 0.33 -12.02 -5.34
C GLU A 36 -0.67 -10.87 -5.14
N GLY A 37 -0.21 -9.65 -4.84
CA GLY A 37 -1.07 -8.49 -4.57
C GLY A 37 -1.68 -8.49 -3.16
N ARG A 38 -1.23 -9.35 -2.25
CA ARG A 38 -1.73 -9.44 -0.87
C ARG A 38 -0.90 -8.58 0.09
N ARG A 39 -1.54 -8.05 1.14
CA ARG A 39 -0.81 -7.40 2.24
C ARG A 39 0.01 -8.41 3.02
N VAL A 40 1.19 -7.99 3.46
CA VAL A 40 2.18 -8.89 4.10
C VAL A 40 2.06 -8.98 5.61
N LEU A 41 1.47 -7.96 6.28
CA LEU A 41 1.21 -7.82 7.72
C LEU A 41 1.87 -8.87 8.65
#